data_AF-A0AAV4DHD5-F1
#
_entry.id   AF-A0AAV4DHD5-F1
#
_cell.length_a   1.000
_cell.length_b   1.000
_cell.length_c   1.000
_cell.angle_alpha   90.00
_cell.angle_beta   90.00
_cell.angle_gamma   90.00
#
_symmetry.space_group_name_H-M   'P 1'
#
loop_
_entity.id
_entity.type
_entity.pdbx_description
1 polymer ?
#
loop_
_entity_poly.entity_id
_entity_poly.type
_entity_poly.pdbx_seq_one_letter_code
_entity_poly.pdbx_strand_id
1 'polypeptide(L)'
;MLPPDTLSNITYGVSTLEWTEVSNIRACALRTITTCHRARGFVFESASGQCTPVLWLHQGSGATVVPAGSVDTHLVNMFLRDQLDEFCQDGFEAWKYGSEGHFTCLLEFTTLSSYQNATIACNSLGGFLASVRTAEELAMVQLLANKTSMWLGLDDIEEEGVFI
;
A
#
# COMPACT_ATOMS: atom_id res chain seq x y z
N MET A 1 6.64 16.63 -20.51
CA MET A 1 5.89 17.65 -19.76
C MET A 1 4.53 17.78 -20.41
N LEU A 2 3.46 17.29 -19.78
CA LEU A 2 2.09 17.52 -20.23
C LEU A 2 1.55 18.81 -19.56
N PRO A 3 0.73 19.60 -20.27
CA PRO A 3 0.30 20.93 -19.84
C PRO A 3 -0.69 20.88 -18.65
N PRO A 4 -0.87 21.98 -17.89
CA PRO A 4 -1.60 21.97 -16.62
C PRO A 4 -3.13 21.79 -16.68
N ASP A 5 -3.77 21.66 -17.84
CA ASP A 5 -5.24 21.83 -17.98
C ASP A 5 -5.99 20.69 -18.71
N THR A 6 -5.51 19.44 -18.68
CA THR A 6 -6.20 18.30 -19.35
C THR A 6 -6.81 17.27 -18.38
N LEU A 7 -7.27 17.69 -17.21
CA LEU A 7 -8.07 16.84 -16.30
C LEU A 7 -9.59 17.05 -16.47
N SER A 8 -10.03 17.65 -17.57
CA SER A 8 -11.45 17.76 -17.89
C SER A 8 -11.94 16.46 -18.56
N ASN A 9 -12.85 15.76 -17.87
CA ASN A 9 -13.62 14.60 -18.33
C ASN A 9 -12.88 13.26 -18.42
N ILE A 10 -12.33 12.77 -17.30
CA ILE A 10 -12.07 11.34 -17.15
C ILE A 10 -13.28 10.71 -16.45
N THR A 11 -13.99 9.83 -17.15
CA THR A 11 -15.13 9.08 -16.62
C THR A 11 -14.63 7.86 -15.83
N TYR A 12 -15.04 7.74 -14.56
CA TYR A 12 -14.61 6.67 -13.66
C TYR A 12 -15.77 5.73 -13.33
N GLY A 13 -15.56 4.42 -13.47
CA GLY A 13 -16.54 3.40 -13.08
C GLY A 13 -16.46 3.06 -11.60
N VAL A 14 -17.50 3.38 -10.84
CA VAL A 14 -17.64 2.99 -9.43
C VAL A 14 -18.44 1.69 -9.37
N SER A 15 -17.89 0.64 -8.74
CA SER A 15 -18.67 -0.56 -8.48
C SER A 15 -19.67 -0.29 -7.36
N THR A 16 -20.88 -0.83 -7.49
CA THR A 16 -22.08 -0.55 -6.71
C THR A 16 -22.06 -1.03 -5.24
N LEU A 17 -20.88 -1.28 -4.65
CA LEU A 17 -20.80 -1.58 -3.23
C LEU A 17 -20.81 -0.26 -2.47
N GLU A 18 -21.96 0.06 -1.87
CA GLU A 18 -22.13 1.25 -1.06
C GLU A 18 -22.42 0.83 0.38
N TRP A 19 -21.71 1.45 1.33
CA TRP A 19 -21.99 1.30 2.75
C TRP A 19 -22.57 2.59 3.29
N THR A 20 -23.66 2.49 4.03
CA THR A 20 -24.28 3.62 4.73
C THR A 20 -23.90 3.61 6.20
N GLU A 21 -24.11 4.75 6.88
CA GLU A 21 -23.89 4.91 8.33
C GLU A 21 -22.46 4.62 8.80
N VAL A 22 -21.47 4.79 7.92
CA VAL A 22 -20.07 4.67 8.30
C VAL A 22 -19.69 5.88 9.13
N SER A 23 -19.24 5.63 10.37
CA SER A 23 -19.10 6.66 11.41
C SER A 23 -18.12 7.77 11.09
N ASN A 24 -17.09 7.48 10.29
CA ASN A 24 -16.04 8.43 9.92
C ASN A 24 -15.20 7.88 8.76
N ILE A 25 -14.34 8.76 8.25
CA ILE A 25 -13.44 8.48 7.14
C ILE A 25 -12.48 7.30 7.42
N ARG A 26 -12.04 7.13 8.68
CA ARG A 26 -11.17 6.00 9.09
C ARG A 26 -11.91 4.67 9.03
N ALA A 27 -13.15 4.63 9.50
CA ALA A 27 -14.00 3.44 9.40
C ALA A 27 -14.28 3.08 7.93
N CYS A 28 -14.44 4.08 7.06
CA CYS A 28 -14.60 3.86 5.62
C CYS A 28 -13.32 3.28 4.98
N ALA A 29 -12.15 3.83 5.32
CA ALA A 29 -10.86 3.31 4.87
C ALA A 29 -10.64 1.84 5.30
N LEU A 30 -10.83 1.55 6.59
CA LEU A 30 -10.64 0.21 7.15
C LEU A 30 -11.59 -0.81 6.52
N ARG A 31 -12.88 -0.45 6.38
CA ARG A 31 -13.88 -1.32 5.76
C ARG A 31 -13.55 -1.56 4.29
N THR A 32 -13.06 -0.54 3.58
CA THR A 32 -12.62 -0.65 2.17
C THR A 32 -11.50 -1.65 2.01
N ILE A 33 -10.43 -1.55 2.79
CA ILE A 33 -9.27 -2.44 2.69
C ILE A 33 -9.61 -3.89 3.10
N THR A 34 -10.47 -4.06 4.10
CA THR A 34 -10.86 -5.39 4.63
C THR A 34 -11.90 -6.10 3.78
N THR A 35 -12.78 -5.37 3.10
CA THR A 35 -13.91 -5.96 2.35
C THR A 35 -13.67 -5.94 0.85
N CYS A 36 -12.88 -4.98 0.36
CA CYS A 36 -12.61 -4.77 -1.05
C CYS A 36 -11.10 -4.71 -1.29
N HIS A 37 -10.43 -5.87 -1.20
CA HIS A 37 -8.98 -5.97 -1.44
C HIS A 37 -8.52 -5.50 -2.84
N ARG A 38 -9.46 -5.35 -3.79
CA ARG A 38 -9.20 -4.81 -5.13
C ARG A 38 -9.48 -3.32 -5.26
N ALA A 39 -9.98 -2.65 -4.21
CA ALA A 39 -10.24 -1.23 -4.22
C ALA A 39 -8.92 -0.44 -4.23
N ARG A 40 -8.85 0.59 -5.07
CA ARG A 40 -7.72 1.53 -5.18
C ARG A 40 -7.91 2.77 -4.30
N GLY A 41 -9.08 2.90 -3.68
CA GLY A 41 -9.51 4.10 -2.98
C GLY A 41 -10.90 3.92 -2.42
N PHE A 42 -11.39 4.95 -1.73
CA PHE A 42 -12.77 5.08 -1.32
C PHE A 42 -13.21 6.53 -1.40
N VAL A 43 -14.52 6.75 -1.52
CA VAL A 43 -15.15 8.05 -1.33
C VAL A 43 -15.95 7.98 -0.03
N PHE A 44 -15.79 8.98 0.84
CA PHE A 44 -16.55 9.12 2.08
C PHE A 44 -17.34 10.42 2.09
N GLU A 45 -18.65 10.35 2.21
CA GLU A 45 -19.52 11.51 2.41
C GLU A 45 -19.83 11.64 3.92
N SER A 46 -19.31 12.69 4.54
CA SER A 46 -19.41 12.89 6.00
C SER A 46 -20.81 13.22 6.48
N ALA A 47 -21.66 13.81 5.64
CA ALA A 47 -23.03 14.19 6.00
C ALA A 47 -23.98 12.98 6.08
N SER A 48 -23.79 11.99 5.21
CA SER A 48 -24.63 10.79 5.12
C SER A 48 -23.97 9.55 5.74
N GLY A 49 -22.66 9.60 6.00
CA GLY A 49 -21.88 8.43 6.36
C GLY A 49 -21.74 7.42 5.20
N GLN A 50 -21.98 7.85 3.95
CA GLN A 50 -21.83 6.98 2.79
C GLN A 50 -20.35 6.72 2.51
N CYS A 51 -20.01 5.45 2.28
CA CYS A 51 -18.67 4.99 1.99
C CYS A 51 -18.70 4.09 0.76
N THR A 52 -17.92 4.44 -0.25
CA THR A 52 -17.95 3.77 -1.55
C THR A 52 -16.54 3.38 -1.98
N PRO A 53 -16.18 2.08 -1.92
CA PRO A 53 -14.94 1.54 -2.48
C PRO A 53 -14.82 1.80 -3.99
N VAL A 54 -13.65 2.22 -4.43
CA VAL A 54 -13.35 2.49 -5.85
C VAL A 54 -12.56 1.32 -6.42
N LEU A 55 -13.21 0.43 -7.18
CA LEU A 55 -12.58 -0.82 -7.63
C LEU A 55 -11.70 -0.69 -8.89
N TRP A 56 -12.02 0.10 -9.92
CA TRP A 56 -11.12 0.38 -11.06
C TRP A 56 -11.52 1.64 -11.83
N LEU A 57 -10.54 2.46 -12.23
CA LEU A 57 -10.71 3.59 -13.15
C LEU A 57 -10.61 3.08 -14.61
N HIS A 58 -11.62 2.38 -15.12
CA HIS A 58 -11.67 2.06 -16.56
C HIS A 58 -12.53 3.08 -17.32
N GLN A 59 -11.97 3.63 -18.42
CA GLN A 59 -12.78 4.28 -19.45
C GLN A 59 -13.69 3.22 -20.09
N GLY A 60 -14.97 3.22 -19.74
CA GLY A 60 -15.94 2.28 -20.28
C GLY A 60 -17.37 2.80 -20.14
N SER A 61 -18.16 2.63 -21.19
CA SER A 61 -19.59 2.96 -21.24
C SER A 61 -20.37 2.14 -20.22
N GLY A 62 -20.86 2.78 -19.16
CA GLY A 62 -21.58 2.14 -18.05
C GLY A 62 -21.32 2.77 -16.67
N ALA A 63 -20.36 3.69 -16.59
CA ALA A 63 -20.04 4.44 -15.37
C ALA A 63 -21.04 5.58 -15.09
N THR A 64 -21.46 5.72 -13.83
CA THR A 64 -22.15 6.91 -13.33
C THR A 64 -21.18 8.10 -13.32
N VAL A 65 -21.54 9.20 -13.98
CA VAL A 65 -20.69 10.41 -14.02
C VAL A 65 -20.74 11.08 -12.65
N VAL A 66 -19.67 10.93 -11.86
CA VAL A 66 -19.47 11.74 -10.66
C VAL A 66 -18.74 13.02 -11.09
N PRO A 67 -19.32 14.22 -10.89
CA PRO A 67 -18.65 15.48 -11.24
C PRO A 67 -17.30 15.59 -10.54
N ALA A 68 -16.25 16.00 -11.27
CA ALA A 68 -14.90 16.17 -10.72
C ALA A 68 -14.86 17.14 -9.51
N GLY A 69 -15.84 18.03 -9.37
CA GLY A 69 -15.96 18.92 -8.20
C GLY A 69 -16.36 18.23 -6.88
N SER A 70 -16.74 16.95 -6.93
CA SER A 70 -17.04 16.12 -5.73
C SER A 70 -15.95 15.08 -5.43
N VAL A 71 -14.94 14.96 -6.29
CA VAL A 71 -13.76 14.14 -6.04
C VAL A 71 -12.64 15.10 -5.69
N ASP A 72 -12.52 15.43 -4.40
CA ASP A 72 -11.37 16.19 -3.94
C ASP A 72 -10.11 15.41 -4.33
N THR A 73 -9.26 16.02 -5.14
CA THR A 73 -7.99 15.43 -5.57
C THR A 73 -7.04 15.19 -4.38
N HIS A 74 -7.37 15.69 -3.18
CA HIS A 74 -6.80 15.21 -1.92
C HIS A 74 -7.17 13.76 -1.55
N LEU A 75 -8.31 13.24 -1.97
CA LEU A 75 -8.80 11.89 -1.59
C LEU A 75 -8.11 10.76 -2.38
N VAL A 76 -7.69 11.00 -3.62
CA VAL A 76 -6.85 10.03 -4.38
C VAL A 76 -5.44 9.92 -3.78
N ASN A 77 -4.99 11.01 -3.16
CA ASN A 77 -3.80 11.03 -2.33
C ASN A 77 -4.09 10.55 -0.90
N MET A 78 -5.32 10.23 -0.48
CA MET A 78 -5.59 9.80 0.89
C MET A 78 -5.36 8.29 1.11
N PHE A 79 -4.27 7.80 0.52
CA PHE A 79 -3.42 6.73 1.05
C PHE A 79 -1.96 7.19 1.09
N LEU A 80 -1.76 8.51 1.29
CA LEU A 80 -0.47 9.15 1.55
C LEU A 80 0.07 8.57 2.85
N ARG A 81 1.09 7.72 2.71
CA ARG A 81 2.25 7.47 3.58
C ARG A 81 2.08 7.78 5.09
N ASP A 82 1.73 9.00 5.47
CA ASP A 82 1.56 9.46 6.86
C ASP A 82 0.56 8.64 7.71
N GLN A 83 -0.45 8.00 7.10
CA GLN A 83 -1.38 7.10 7.83
C GLN A 83 -0.96 5.62 7.75
N LEU A 84 -0.05 5.25 6.84
CA LEU A 84 0.45 3.88 6.73
C LEU A 84 1.51 3.59 7.80
N ASP A 85 2.26 4.61 8.22
CA ASP A 85 3.20 4.50 9.34
C ASP A 85 2.48 4.24 10.68
N GLU A 86 1.18 4.58 10.82
CA GLU A 86 0.38 4.14 12.00
C GLU A 86 0.15 2.61 12.02
N PHE A 87 0.22 1.94 10.87
CA PHE A 87 0.08 0.48 10.79
C PHE A 87 1.40 -0.24 11.03
N CYS A 88 2.52 0.40 10.69
CA CYS A 88 3.85 -0.13 10.95
C CYS A 88 4.27 0.21 12.38
N GLN A 89 4.40 -0.81 13.22
CA GLN A 89 4.75 -0.64 14.63
C GLN A 89 6.27 -0.41 14.79
N ASP A 90 6.67 0.15 15.93
CA ASP A 90 8.06 0.12 16.41
C ASP A 90 9.12 0.69 15.45
N GLY A 91 8.76 1.73 14.69
CA GLY A 91 9.69 2.47 13.83
C GLY A 91 9.90 1.87 12.44
N PHE A 92 9.13 0.83 12.08
CA PHE A 92 9.09 0.36 10.70
C PHE A 92 8.41 1.41 9.80
N GLU A 93 8.97 1.62 8.61
CA GLU A 93 8.40 2.51 7.59
C GLU A 93 7.50 1.71 6.65
N ALA A 94 6.39 2.30 6.23
CA ALA A 94 5.55 1.70 5.21
C ALA A 94 6.14 1.88 3.80
N TRP A 95 6.47 0.77 3.16
CA TRP A 95 6.97 0.71 1.79
C TRP A 95 5.91 0.19 0.84
N LYS A 96 5.56 1.00 -0.16
CA LYS A 96 4.65 0.62 -1.24
C LYS A 96 5.41 -0.11 -2.35
N TYR A 97 4.79 -1.16 -2.90
CA TYR A 97 5.31 -1.87 -4.06
C TYR A 97 4.21 -2.23 -5.07
N GLY A 98 4.63 -2.45 -6.30
CA GLY A 98 3.73 -2.74 -7.43
C GLY A 98 2.79 -1.58 -7.81
N SER A 99 1.91 -1.84 -8.76
CA SER A 99 0.88 -0.90 -9.21
C SER A 99 -0.41 -0.98 -8.37
N GLU A 100 -0.49 -1.94 -7.44
CA GLU A 100 -1.74 -2.35 -6.82
C GLU A 100 -2.04 -1.73 -5.45
N GLY A 101 -1.18 -0.84 -4.94
CA GLY A 101 -1.36 -0.31 -3.58
C GLY A 101 -0.95 -1.32 -2.49
N HIS A 102 -0.21 -2.36 -2.85
CA HIS A 102 0.42 -3.23 -1.86
C HIS A 102 1.48 -2.46 -1.09
N PHE A 103 1.56 -2.74 0.21
CA PHE A 103 2.58 -2.18 1.07
C PHE A 103 3.08 -3.23 2.05
N THR A 104 4.28 -3.02 2.55
CA THR A 104 4.89 -3.81 3.63
C THR A 104 5.58 -2.86 4.60
N CYS A 105 5.76 -3.30 5.84
CA CYS A 105 6.53 -2.56 6.84
C CYS A 105 7.98 -3.03 6.78
N LEU A 106 8.93 -2.12 6.55
CA LEU A 106 10.37 -2.42 6.52
C LEU A 106 11.13 -1.49 7.46
N LEU A 107 12.19 -2.02 8.06
CA LEU A 107 13.16 -1.24 8.81
C LEU A 107 14.55 -1.53 8.25
N GLU A 108 15.26 -0.48 7.84
CA GLU A 108 16.61 -0.58 7.29
C GLU A 108 17.67 -0.45 8.39
N PHE A 109 18.68 -1.32 8.35
CA PHE A 109 19.88 -1.21 9.16
C PHE A 109 21.07 -0.87 8.27
N THR A 110 21.74 0.24 8.56
CA THR A 110 22.94 0.68 7.82
C THR A 110 24.25 0.13 8.41
N THR A 111 24.19 -0.51 9.58
CA THR A 111 25.34 -1.12 10.24
C THR A 111 25.63 -2.51 9.68
N LEU A 112 26.86 -2.74 9.23
CA LEU A 112 27.29 -4.06 8.77
C LEU A 112 27.26 -5.07 9.91
N SER A 113 26.70 -6.25 9.63
CA SER A 113 26.54 -7.33 10.59
C SER A 113 26.64 -8.69 9.89
N SER A 114 26.93 -9.75 10.64
CA SER A 114 26.79 -11.11 10.11
C SER A 114 25.31 -11.44 9.88
N TYR A 115 25.03 -12.41 9.01
CA TYR A 115 23.67 -12.89 8.78
C TYR A 115 22.96 -13.24 10.10
N GLN A 116 23.59 -14.09 10.92
CA GLN A 116 23.04 -14.51 12.22
C GLN A 116 22.72 -13.33 13.15
N ASN A 117 23.61 -12.33 13.25
CA ASN A 117 23.38 -11.17 14.09
C ASN A 117 22.27 -10.28 13.53
N ALA A 118 22.17 -10.14 12.21
CA ALA A 118 21.07 -9.43 11.55
C ALA A 118 19.72 -10.12 11.81
N THR A 119 19.68 -11.45 11.70
CA THR A 119 18.50 -12.26 12.04
C THR A 119 18.07 -12.05 13.50
N ILE A 120 19.00 -12.11 14.44
CA ILE A 120 18.71 -11.87 15.87
C ILE A 120 18.18 -10.44 16.10
N ALA A 121 18.79 -9.44 15.46
CA ALA A 121 18.39 -8.04 15.59
C ALA A 121 16.99 -7.76 15.03
N CYS A 122 16.62 -8.35 13.89
CA CYS A 122 15.26 -8.22 13.36
C CYS A 122 14.24 -8.91 14.27
N ASN A 123 14.54 -10.11 14.76
CA ASN A 123 13.66 -10.86 15.67
C ASN A 123 13.44 -10.13 17.00
N SER A 124 14.46 -9.46 17.54
CA SER A 124 14.32 -8.72 18.81
C SER A 124 13.39 -7.51 18.72
N LEU A 125 13.13 -7.01 17.51
CA LEU A 125 12.16 -5.95 17.21
C LEU A 125 10.78 -6.49 16.81
N GLY A 126 10.53 -7.80 16.97
CA GLY A 126 9.28 -8.44 16.56
C GLY A 126 9.10 -8.59 15.04
N GLY A 127 10.15 -8.32 14.26
CA GLY A 127 10.18 -8.53 12.82
C GLY A 127 11.05 -9.70 12.39
N PHE A 128 11.24 -9.85 11.08
CA PHE A 128 12.14 -10.83 10.48
C PHE A 128 12.98 -10.15 9.40
N LEU A 129 14.09 -10.77 8.98
CA LEU A 129 14.75 -10.33 7.75
C LEU A 129 13.75 -10.39 6.59
N ALA A 130 13.80 -9.39 5.71
CA ALA A 130 12.80 -9.25 4.66
C ALA A 130 12.78 -10.46 3.72
N SER A 131 11.61 -11.05 3.53
CA SER A 131 11.37 -12.09 2.54
C SER A 131 10.92 -11.48 1.22
N VAL A 132 11.41 -12.00 0.09
CA VAL A 132 11.00 -11.54 -1.25
C VAL A 132 10.31 -12.69 -1.98
N ARG A 133 9.02 -12.53 -2.28
CA ARG A 133 8.17 -13.55 -2.92
C ARG A 133 7.75 -13.20 -4.33
N THR A 134 7.88 -11.93 -4.72
CA THR A 134 7.44 -11.43 -6.04
C THR A 134 8.50 -10.54 -6.68
N ALA A 135 8.39 -10.35 -7.99
CA ALA A 135 9.28 -9.45 -8.73
C ALA A 135 9.09 -7.99 -8.28
N GLU A 136 7.88 -7.61 -7.89
CA GLU A 136 7.56 -6.29 -7.36
C GLU A 136 8.22 -6.04 -5.99
N GLU A 137 8.23 -7.05 -5.12
CA GLU A 137 8.94 -7.00 -3.84
C GLU A 137 10.46 -6.90 -4.06
N LEU A 138 11.00 -7.67 -5.02
CA LEU A 138 12.42 -7.60 -5.37
C LEU A 138 12.83 -6.20 -5.85
N ALA A 139 12.02 -5.59 -6.73
CA ALA A 139 12.28 -4.24 -7.22
C ALA A 139 12.25 -3.20 -6.08
N MET A 140 11.34 -3.36 -5.12
CA MET A 140 11.25 -2.50 -3.95
C MET A 140 12.49 -2.62 -3.04
N VAL A 141 12.92 -3.83 -2.68
CA VAL A 141 14.13 -3.99 -1.84
C VAL A 141 15.41 -3.54 -2.57
N GLN A 142 15.48 -3.66 -3.89
CA GLN A 142 16.59 -3.12 -4.68
C GLN A 142 16.65 -1.58 -4.64
N LEU A 143 15.49 -0.93 -4.65
CA LEU A 143 15.39 0.52 -4.47
C LEU A 143 15.83 0.93 -3.06
N LEU A 144 15.36 0.21 -2.04
CA LEU A 144 15.76 0.44 -0.64
C LEU A 144 17.27 0.29 -0.45
N ALA A 145 17.85 -0.80 -0.96
CA ALA A 145 19.27 -1.08 -0.80
C ALA A 145 20.18 -0.05 -1.50
N ASN A 146 19.64 0.74 -2.45
CA ASN A 146 20.35 1.83 -3.12
C ASN A 146 21.77 1.46 -3.57
N LYS A 147 21.89 0.34 -4.30
CA LYS A 147 23.17 -0.24 -4.81
C LYS A 147 24.13 -0.76 -3.75
N THR A 148 23.67 -0.97 -2.52
CA THR A 148 24.41 -1.70 -1.48
C THR A 148 23.89 -3.12 -1.35
N SER A 149 24.67 -3.98 -0.69
CA SER A 149 24.22 -5.34 -0.35
C SER A 149 23.55 -5.34 1.02
N MET A 150 22.37 -5.93 1.10
CA MET A 150 21.62 -6.11 2.35
C MET A 150 21.33 -7.59 2.57
N TRP A 151 21.25 -8.00 3.84
CA TRP A 151 20.74 -9.32 4.19
C TRP A 151 19.22 -9.38 3.96
N LEU A 152 18.76 -10.46 3.34
CA LEU A 152 17.36 -10.84 3.20
C LEU A 152 17.16 -12.18 3.91
N GLY A 153 15.93 -12.50 4.30
CA GLY A 153 15.59 -13.76 4.96
C GLY A 153 15.45 -14.88 3.94
N LEU A 154 16.59 -15.32 3.39
CA LEU A 154 16.69 -16.50 2.53
C LEU A 154 17.94 -17.25 2.94
N ASP A 155 17.75 -18.42 3.54
CA ASP A 155 18.85 -19.28 3.97
C ASP A 155 18.50 -20.76 3.85
N ASP A 156 19.52 -21.59 3.86
CA ASP A 156 19.46 -23.04 3.85
C ASP A 156 20.21 -23.63 5.05
N ILE A 157 20.18 -22.93 6.19
CA ILE A 157 20.94 -23.29 7.40
C ILE A 157 20.50 -24.65 7.95
N GLU A 158 19.21 -24.97 7.86
CA GLU A 158 18.67 -26.24 8.36
C GLU A 158 19.03 -27.43 7.46
N GLU A 159 18.96 -27.26 6.14
CA GLU A 159 19.25 -28.28 5.14
C GLU A 159 19.86 -27.65 3.88
N GLU A 160 21.14 -27.92 3.64
CA GLU A 160 21.88 -27.39 2.48
C GLU A 160 21.16 -27.69 1.15
N GLY A 161 20.99 -26.64 0.35
CA GLY A 161 20.27 -26.72 -0.92
C GLY A 161 18.74 -26.64 -0.81
N VAL A 162 18.19 -26.53 0.40
CA VAL A 162 16.77 -26.25 0.67
C VAL A 162 16.64 -24.86 1.27
N PHE A 163 16.41 -23.88 0.41
CA PHE A 163 16.24 -22.49 0.83
C PHE A 163 14.82 -22.22 1.34
N ILE A 164 14.72 -21.55 2.48
CA ILE A 164 13.47 -21.12 3.14
C ILE A 164 13.37 -19.62 3.30
#